data_AF-A0A0S4LNG0-F1
#
_entry.id   AF-A0A0S4LNG0-F1
#
_cell.length_a   1.000
_cell.length_b   1.000
_cell.length_c   1.000
_cell.angle_alpha   90.00
_cell.angle_beta   90.00
_cell.angle_gamma   90.00
#
_symmetry.space_group_name_H-M   'P 1'
#
loop_
_entity.id
_entity.type
_entity.pdbx_description
1 polymer ?
#
loop_
_entity_poly.entity_id
_entity_poly.type
_entity_poly.pdbx_seq_one_letter_code
_entity_poly.pdbx_strand_id
1 'polypeptide(L)' 'MKTRAQKWGNSLAVRVPKSVAAQIGLKAQDDLDIEVRDGNVVLKPQLRWVYRLDDLLRRITKKNVHNEDDSGGPVGRESW' A
#
# COMPACT_ATOMS: atom_id res chain seq x y z
N MET A 1 21.41 -14.94 -8.63
CA MET A 1 20.18 -15.76 -8.57
C MET A 1 19.46 -15.67 -9.91
N LYS A 2 18.87 -16.76 -10.40
CA LYS A 2 18.01 -16.75 -11.59
C LYS A 2 16.62 -17.18 -11.17
N THR A 3 15.59 -16.48 -11.64
CA THR A 3 14.17 -16.81 -11.42
C THR A 3 13.45 -16.79 -12.76
N ARG A 4 12.26 -17.38 -12.83
CA ARG A 4 11.44 -17.43 -14.03
C ARG A 4 10.15 -16.65 -13.79
N ALA A 5 9.75 -15.84 -14.76
CA ALA A 5 8.44 -15.22 -14.78
C ALA A 5 7.35 -16.29 -14.95
N GLN A 6 6.29 -16.20 -14.15
CA GLN A 6 5.16 -17.12 -14.15
C GLN A 6 3.86 -16.35 -14.38
N LYS A 7 2.88 -16.98 -15.00
CA LYS A 7 1.54 -16.38 -15.16
C LYS A 7 0.83 -16.36 -13.80
N TRP A 8 0.36 -15.19 -13.39
CA TRP A 8 -0.50 -14.99 -12.24
C TRP A 8 -1.73 -14.18 -12.69
N GLY A 9 -2.86 -14.87 -12.88
CA GLY A 9 -4.03 -14.27 -13.53
C GLY A 9 -3.71 -13.85 -14.97
N ASN A 10 -3.95 -12.57 -15.29
CA ASN A 10 -3.67 -11.98 -16.60
C ASN A 10 -2.27 -11.36 -16.72
N SER A 11 -1.45 -11.44 -15.66
CA SER A 11 -0.14 -10.77 -15.59
C SER A 11 0.99 -11.77 -15.37
N LEU A 12 2.23 -11.28 -15.48
CA LEU A 12 3.44 -12.03 -15.12
C LEU A 12 3.90 -11.66 -13.71
N ALA A 13 4.41 -12.64 -12.98
CA ALA A 13 4.97 -12.50 -11.65
C ALA A 13 6.33 -13.18 -11.56
N VAL A 14 7.25 -12.58 -10.80
CA VAL A 14 8.54 -13.18 -10.43
C VAL A 14 8.58 -13.42 -8.93
N ARG A 15 9.16 -14.55 -8.51
CA ARG A 15 9.41 -14.78 -7.08
C ARG A 15 10.60 -13.95 -6.62
N VAL A 16 10.39 -13.10 -5.61
CA VAL A 16 11.45 -12.36 -4.93
C VAL A 16 11.94 -13.20 -3.73
N PRO A 17 13.23 -13.59 -3.68
CA PRO A 17 13.79 -14.31 -2.54
C PRO A 17 13.68 -13.51 -1.24
N LYS A 18 13.41 -14.21 -0.12
CA LYS A 18 13.27 -13.58 1.21
C LYS A 18 14.47 -12.71 1.60
N SER A 19 15.68 -13.13 1.27
CA SER A 19 16.90 -12.36 1.54
C SER A 19 16.95 -11.03 0.80
N VAL A 20 16.47 -10.99 -0.45
CA VAL A 20 16.40 -9.77 -1.28
C VAL A 20 15.32 -8.84 -0.74
N ALA A 21 14.13 -9.37 -0.45
CA ALA A 21 13.03 -8.57 0.12
C ALA A 21 13.43 -7.93 1.47
N ALA A 22 14.15 -8.66 2.31
CA ALA A 22 14.61 -8.16 3.61
C ALA A 22 15.62 -7.01 3.49
N GLN A 23 16.50 -7.02 2.49
CA GLN A 23 17.49 -5.95 2.28
C GLN A 23 16.84 -4.59 1.97
N ILE A 24 15.69 -4.60 1.32
CA ILE A 24 14.93 -3.39 0.97
C ILE A 24 13.72 -3.15 1.88
N GLY A 25 13.57 -3.96 2.95
CA GLY A 25 12.46 -3.85 3.89
C GLY A 25 11.07 -4.15 3.31
N LEU A 26 10.99 -4.82 2.15
CA LEU A 26 9.75 -5.11 1.45
C LEU A 26 8.92 -6.15 2.22
N LYS A 27 7.67 -5.80 2.53
CA LYS A 27 6.68 -6.67 3.19
C LYS A 27 5.59 -7.09 2.21
N ALA A 28 4.84 -8.12 2.60
CA ALA A 28 3.64 -8.49 1.84
C ALA A 28 2.65 -7.32 1.84
N GLN A 29 2.04 -7.06 0.68
CA GLN A 29 1.07 -5.97 0.47
C GLN A 29 1.64 -4.54 0.59
N ASP A 30 2.95 -4.37 0.52
CA ASP A 30 3.53 -3.04 0.28
C ASP A 30 3.29 -2.60 -1.16
N ASP A 31 2.96 -1.32 -1.33
CA ASP A 31 2.84 -0.70 -2.64
C ASP A 31 4.22 -0.51 -3.27
N LEU A 32 4.30 -0.75 -4.58
CA LEU A 32 5.53 -0.68 -5.35
C LEU A 32 5.29 0.14 -6.62
N ASP A 33 6.17 1.11 -6.87
CA ASP A 33 6.28 1.74 -8.18
C ASP A 33 7.10 0.84 -9.10
N ILE A 34 6.61 0.64 -10.33
CA ILE A 34 7.27 -0.15 -11.36
C ILE A 34 7.69 0.79 -12.49
N GLU A 35 8.98 0.85 -12.79
CA GLU A 35 9.52 1.65 -13.89
C GLU A 35 10.49 0.81 -14.75
N VAL A 36 10.68 1.24 -16.00
CA VAL A 36 11.70 0.68 -16.89
C VAL A 36 12.87 1.65 -16.96
N ARG A 37 14.07 1.21 -16.59
CA ARG A 37 15.32 1.98 -16.70
C ARG A 37 16.40 1.14 -17.36
N ASP A 38 16.98 1.65 -18.43
CA ASP A 38 18.09 1.01 -19.15
C ASP A 38 17.78 -0.44 -19.56
N GLY A 39 16.54 -0.71 -19.97
CA GLY A 39 16.06 -2.06 -20.31
C GLY A 39 15.79 -2.98 -19.12
N ASN A 40 15.93 -2.50 -17.89
CA ASN A 40 15.65 -3.23 -16.66
C ASN A 40 14.30 -2.80 -16.06
N VAL A 41 13.58 -3.75 -15.45
CA VAL A 41 12.43 -3.46 -14.60
C VAL A 41 12.95 -3.13 -13.20
N VAL A 42 12.68 -1.91 -12.74
CA VAL A 42 13.05 -1.45 -11.41
C VAL A 42 11.79 -1.37 -10.56
N LEU A 43 11.82 -2.05 -9.41
CA LEU A 43 10.75 -2.01 -8.41
C LEU A 43 11.20 -1.10 -7.26
N LYS A 44 10.42 -0.08 -6.96
CA LYS A 44 10.68 0.86 -5.86
C LYS A 44 9.59 0.73 -4.81
N PRO A 45 9.91 0.37 -3.56
CA PRO A 45 8.94 0.44 -2.48
C PRO A 45 8.39 1.87 -2.42
N GLN A 46 7.06 2.00 -2.48
CA GLN A 46 6.45 3.24 -2.06
C GLN A 46 6.66 3.31 -0.56
N LEU A 47 7.62 4.14 -0.14
CA LEU A 47 7.71 4.57 1.24
C LEU A 47 6.36 5.20 1.56
N ARG A 48 5.50 4.46 2.27
CA ARG A 48 4.25 5.01 2.80
C ARG A 48 4.62 6.32 3.44
N TRP A 49 3.88 7.37 3.11
CA TRP A 49 4.03 8.65 3.77
C TRP A 49 3.94 8.38 5.27
N VAL A 50 5.07 8.53 5.96
CA VAL A 50 5.10 8.47 7.41
C VAL A 50 4.49 9.78 7.86
N TYR A 51 3.17 9.79 7.97
CA TYR A 51 2.47 10.92 8.53
C TYR A 51 2.82 10.98 10.02
N ARG A 52 3.41 12.09 10.46
CA ARG A 52 3.50 12.37 11.88
C ARG A 52 2.14 12.85 12.32
N LEU A 53 1.67 12.36 13.47
CA LEU A 53 0.41 12.82 14.05
C LEU A 53 0.37 14.34 14.19
N ASP A 54 1.48 14.96 14.61
CA ASP A 54 1.63 16.42 14.69
C ASP A 54 1.36 17.12 13.35
N ASP A 55 1.89 16.57 12.24
CA ASP A 55 1.70 17.13 10.89
C ASP A 55 0.23 17.01 10.44
N LEU A 56 -0.44 15.91 10.80
CA LEU A 56 -1.86 15.71 10.49
C LEU A 56 -2.73 16.70 11.28
N LEU A 57 -2.49 16.82 12.59
CA LEU A 57 -3.26 17.70 13.47
C LEU A 57 -3.10 19.18 13.07
N ARG A 58 -1.89 19.61 12.69
CA ARG A 58 -1.62 20.98 12.20
C ARG A 58 -2.43 21.36 10.96
N ARG A 59 -2.88 20.39 10.16
CA ARG A 59 -3.65 20.61 8.94
C ARG A 59 -5.16 20.69 9.20
N ILE A 60 -5.63 20.44 10.43
CA ILE A 60 -7.02 20.59 10.81
C ILE A 60 -7.35 22.10 10.95
N THR A 61 -8.43 22.52 10.33
CA THR A 61 -8.94 23.90 10.33
C THR A 61 -10.43 23.89 10.59
N LYS A 62 -10.99 25.04 11.01
CA LYS A 62 -12.46 25.18 11.18
C LYS A 62 -13.27 24.91 9.91
N LYS A 63 -12.63 24.92 8.72
CA LYS A 63 -13.29 24.70 7.43
C LYS A 63 -13.28 23.23 6.98
N ASN A 64 -12.38 22.40 7.51
CA ASN A 64 -12.25 20.98 7.13
C ASN A 64 -12.55 20.02 8.29
N VAL A 65 -12.94 20.54 9.45
CA VAL A 65 -13.43 19.70 10.54
C VAL A 65 -14.79 19.12 10.12
N HIS A 66 -14.87 17.80 10.15
CA HIS A 66 -16.11 17.07 9.87
C HIS A 66 -16.96 17.04 11.14
N ASN A 67 -18.28 17.12 10.99
CA ASN A 67 -19.20 16.82 12.09
C ASN A 67 -19.25 15.32 12.34
N GLU A 68 -19.82 14.92 13.48
CA GLU A 68 -20.21 13.53 13.71
C GLU A 68 -21.14 13.07 12.59
N ASP A 69 -20.88 11.85 12.10
CA ASP A 69 -21.70 11.19 11.09
C ASP A 69 -22.59 10.16 11.80
N ASP A 70 -23.90 10.23 11.58
CA ASP A 70 -24.83 9.24 12.09
C ASP A 70 -24.75 8.00 11.20
N SER A 71 -24.22 6.90 11.75
CA SER A 71 -24.12 5.62 11.06
C SER A 71 -25.49 4.98 10.78
N GLY A 72 -26.57 5.59 11.29
CA GLY A 72 -27.94 5.12 11.11
C GLY A 72 -28.27 3.91 11.99
N GLY A 73 -29.54 3.52 11.95
CA GLY A 73 -30.01 2.29 12.59
C GLY A 73 -29.70 1.04 11.75
N PRO A 74 -29.82 -0.16 12.34
CA PRO A 74 -29.67 -1.41 11.60
C PRO A 74 -30.63 -1.48 10.41
N VAL A 75 -30.11 -1.78 9.22
CA VAL A 75 -30.91 -1.98 8.00
C VAL A 75 -31.13 -3.46 7.66
N GLY A 76 -30.74 -4.36 8.57
CA GLY A 76 -30.79 -5.82 8.36
C GLY A 76 -30.78 -6.63 9.67
N ARG A 77 -30.32 -7.89 9.62
CA ARG A 77 -30.25 -8.82 10.77
C ARG A 77 -28.91 -8.74 11.53
N GLU A 78 -28.40 -7.54 11.74
CA GLU A 78 -27.04 -7.35 12.27
C GLU A 78 -26.98 -7.35 13.80
N SER A 79 -28.13 -7.20 14.46
CA SER A 79 -28.31 -7.34 15.90
C SER A 79 -28.87 -8.73 16.23
N TRP A 80 -28.09 -9.53 16.98
CA TRP A 80 -28.43 -10.85 17.50
C TRP A 80 -29.14 -10.77 18.85
#